data_AF-A0A497D0S1-F1
#
_entry.id   AF-A0A497D0S1-F1
#
_cell.length_a   1.000
_cell.length_b   1.000
_cell.length_c   1.000
_cell.angle_alpha   90.00
_cell.angle_beta   90.00
_cell.angle_gamma   90.00
#
_symmetry.space_group_name_H-M   'P 1'
#
loop_
_entity.id
_entity.type
_entity.pdbx_description
1 polymer ?
#
loop_
_entity_poly.entity_id
_entity_poly.type
_entity_poly.pdbx_seq_one_letter_code
_entity_poly.pdbx_strand_id
1 'polypeptide(L)' 'MVNGYLKKKMGFTGLIITDGLDMKGVTKNNKKGKVALKAFVAGNDILLIPDDIPASIKTIKEAIEKGKVD' A
#
# COMPACT_ATOMS: atom_id res chain seq x y z
N MET A 1 2.16 -3.23 -11.53
CA MET A 1 3.11 -2.13 -11.81
C MET A 1 4.34 -2.21 -10.93
N VAL A 2 4.24 -2.01 -9.61
CA VAL A 2 5.41 -1.95 -8.70
C VAL A 2 6.21 -3.26 -8.69
N ASN A 3 5.66 -4.37 -8.17
CA ASN A 3 6.38 -5.65 -8.15
C ASN A 3 6.78 -6.16 -9.55
N GLY A 4 5.88 -6.06 -10.53
CA GLY A 4 6.08 -6.69 -11.85
C GLY A 4 6.97 -5.89 -12.82
N TYR A 5 6.80 -4.57 -12.88
CA TYR A 5 7.51 -3.74 -13.85
C TYR A 5 8.70 -3.05 -13.19
N LEU A 6 8.46 -2.29 -12.13
CA LEU A 6 9.51 -1.50 -11.48
C LEU A 6 10.56 -2.39 -10.80
N LYS A 7 10.15 -3.29 -9.89
CA LYS A 7 11.10 -4.19 -9.20
C LYS A 7 11.66 -5.24 -10.16
N LYS A 8 10.81 -6.04 -10.82
CA LYS A 8 11.28 -7.18 -11.66
C LYS A 8 11.85 -6.77 -13.02
N LYS A 9 11.16 -5.95 -13.81
CA LYS A 9 11.57 -5.66 -15.20
C LYS A 9 12.64 -4.56 -15.28
N MET A 10 12.53 -3.51 -14.48
CA MET A 10 13.50 -2.41 -14.45
C MET A 10 14.66 -2.67 -13.48
N GLY A 11 14.57 -3.69 -12.63
CA GLY A 11 15.61 -4.03 -11.65
C GLY A 11 15.77 -2.96 -10.56
N PHE A 12 14.72 -2.20 -10.25
CA PHE A 12 14.80 -1.17 -9.21
C PHE A 12 14.92 -1.81 -7.82
N THR A 13 15.96 -1.42 -7.07
CA THR A 13 16.30 -1.97 -5.75
C THR A 13 16.25 -0.94 -4.62
N GLY A 14 15.87 0.31 -4.92
CA GLY A 14 15.72 1.37 -3.93
C GLY A 14 14.39 1.31 -3.17
N LEU A 15 14.12 2.35 -2.37
CA LEU A 15 12.85 2.51 -1.67
C LEU A 15 11.74 3.00 -2.61
N ILE A 16 10.57 2.40 -2.47
CA ILE A 16 9.37 2.76 -3.21
C ILE A 16 8.38 3.42 -2.25
N ILE A 17 8.06 4.68 -2.54
CA ILE A 17 7.20 5.52 -1.71
C ILE A 17 5.95 5.85 -2.53
N THR A 18 4.77 5.75 -1.91
CA THR A 18 3.54 6.22 -2.55
C THR A 18 3.47 7.75 -2.56
N ASP A 19 2.65 8.32 -3.42
CA ASP A 19 2.12 9.66 -3.19
C ASP A 19 1.07 9.64 -2.06
N GLY A 20 0.55 10.80 -1.67
CA GLY A 20 -0.47 10.97 -0.62
C GLY A 20 -1.67 10.05 -0.82
N LEU A 21 -1.87 9.12 0.13
CA LEU A 21 -2.96 8.14 0.07
C LEU A 21 -4.30 8.69 0.56
N ASP A 22 -4.32 9.91 1.09
CA ASP A 22 -5.50 10.67 1.48
C ASP A 22 -6.21 11.34 0.27
N MET A 23 -5.54 11.38 -0.89
CA MET A 23 -6.07 12.00 -2.10
C MET A 23 -7.44 11.41 -2.51
N LYS A 24 -8.39 12.29 -2.83
CA LYS A 24 -9.76 11.91 -3.23
C LYS A 24 -9.85 10.98 -4.43
N GLY A 25 -8.84 11.01 -5.31
CA GLY A 25 -8.75 10.10 -6.46
C GLY A 25 -8.66 8.63 -6.08
N VAL A 26 -8.08 8.31 -4.92
CA VAL A 26 -7.92 6.93 -4.43
C VAL A 26 -8.83 6.60 -3.25
N THR A 27 -9.26 7.59 -2.45
CA THR A 27 -10.08 7.34 -1.25
C THR A 27 -11.57 7.25 -1.51
N LYS A 28 -12.12 7.96 -2.51
CA LYS A 28 -13.58 8.14 -2.71
C LYS A 28 -14.41 6.84 -2.70
N ASN A 29 -13.85 5.76 -3.24
CA ASN A 29 -14.55 4.47 -3.39
C ASN A 29 -13.93 3.34 -2.55
N ASN A 30 -13.07 3.66 -1.58
CA ASN A 30 -12.41 2.67 -0.73
C ASN A 30 -12.82 2.85 0.73
N LYS A 31 -12.95 1.72 1.43
CA LYS A 31 -13.04 1.73 2.90
C LYS A 31 -11.70 2.23 3.45
N LYS A 32 -11.76 2.95 4.58
CA LYS A 32 -10.58 3.40 5.33
C LYS A 32 -9.55 2.28 5.50
N GLY A 33 -8.27 2.58 5.30
CA GLY A 33 -7.17 1.61 5.40
C GLY A 33 -7.04 0.60 4.24
N LYS A 34 -8.04 0.47 3.37
CA LYS A 34 -7.98 -0.45 2.21
C LYS A 34 -6.99 0.03 1.15
N VAL A 35 -6.84 1.35 0.99
CA VAL A 35 -5.88 1.94 0.04
C VAL A 35 -4.44 1.63 0.49
N ALA A 36 -4.15 1.84 1.77
CA ALA A 36 -2.86 1.51 2.37
C ALA A 36 -2.50 0.02 2.21
N LEU A 37 -3.44 -0.90 2.51
CA LEU A 37 -3.21 -2.34 2.29
C LEU A 37 -2.91 -2.66 0.81
N LYS A 38 -3.66 -2.09 -0.13
CA LYS A 38 -3.42 -2.31 -1.56
C LYS A 38 -2.04 -1.83 -1.99
N ALA A 39 -1.62 -0.66 -1.50
CA ALA A 39 -0.30 -0.10 -1.81
C ALA A 39 0.83 -0.96 -1.22
N PHE A 40 0.67 -1.43 0.02
CA PHE A 40 1.60 -2.35 0.65
C PHE A 40 1.75 -3.66 -0.15
N VAL A 41 0.64 -4.32 -0.48
CA VAL A 41 0.61 -5.56 -1.30
C VAL A 41 1.20 -5.35 -2.69
N ALA A 42 1.06 -4.16 -3.27
CA ALA A 42 1.64 -3.84 -4.58
C ALA A 42 3.18 -3.82 -4.55
N GLY A 43 3.79 -3.69 -3.37
CA GLY A 43 5.23 -3.67 -3.15
C GLY A 43 5.81 -2.28 -2.83
N ASN A 44 4.99 -1.35 -2.32
CA ASN A 44 5.49 -0.08 -1.81
C ASN A 44 6.03 -0.28 -0.39
N ASP A 45 7.16 0.36 -0.11
CA ASP A 45 7.87 0.22 1.17
C ASP A 45 7.45 1.33 2.15
N ILE A 46 7.10 2.53 1.64
CA ILE A 46 6.61 3.65 2.45
C ILE A 46 5.24 4.11 1.92
N LEU A 47 4.28 4.26 2.83
CA LEU A 47 2.92 4.70 2.55
C LEU A 47 2.76 6.16 3.01
N LEU A 48 2.78 7.09 2.06
CA LEU A 48 2.71 8.53 2.33
C LEU A 48 1.27 8.96 2.65
N ILE A 49 1.09 9.61 3.79
CA ILE A 49 -0.18 10.21 4.28
C ILE A 49 -1.39 9.26 4.05
N PRO A 50 -1.49 8.14 4.79
CA PRO A 50 -2.70 7.30 4.77
C PRO A 50 -3.94 8.08 5.19
N ASP A 51 -5.07 7.78 4.55
CA ASP A 51 -6.38 8.40 4.82
C ASP A 51 -6.85 8.23 6.28
N ASP A 52 -6.51 7.09 6.88
CA ASP A 52 -6.75 6.78 8.28
C ASP A 52 -5.64 5.86 8.81
N ILE A 53 -4.74 6.41 9.63
CA ILE A 53 -3.56 5.70 10.13
C ILE A 53 -3.95 4.48 10.99
N PRO A 54 -4.84 4.61 12.01
CA PRO A 54 -5.28 3.45 12.79
C PRO A 54 -5.91 2.34 11.94
N ALA A 55 -6.80 2.68 11.00
CA ALA A 55 -7.44 1.70 10.13
C ALA A 55 -6.45 1.03 9.18
N SER A 56 -5.46 1.78 8.67
CA SER A 56 -4.37 1.26 7.83
C SER A 56 -3.55 0.20 8.58
N ILE A 57 -3.10 0.52 9.79
CA ILE A 57 -2.32 -0.40 10.63
C ILE A 57 -3.14 -1.66 10.92
N LYS A 58 -4.39 -1.50 11.36
CA LYS A 58 -5.29 -2.64 11.64
C LYS A 58 -5.46 -3.54 10.42
N THR A 59 -5.75 -2.95 9.27
CA THR A 59 -6.03 -3.69 8.03
C THR A 59 -4.80 -4.46 7.53
N ILE A 60 -3.60 -3.87 7.66
CA ILE A 60 -2.34 -4.53 7.30
C ILE A 60 -2.06 -5.69 8.25
N LYS A 61 -2.17 -5.48 9.58
CA LYS A 61 -1.99 -6.55 10.57
C LYS A 61 -2.92 -7.73 10.33
N GLU A 62 -4.21 -7.47 10.13
CA GLU A 62 -5.18 -8.52 9.82
C GLU A 62 -4.84 -9.27 8.52
N ALA A 63 -4.27 -8.60 7.52
CA ALA A 63 -3.89 -9.23 6.27
C ALA A 63 -2.69 -10.18 6.46
N ILE A 64 -1.72 -9.80 7.29
CA ILE A 64 -0.58 -10.63 7.67
C ILE A 64 -1.07 -11.85 8.48
N GLU A 65 -1.89 -11.63 9.51
CA GLU A 65 -2.46 -12.71 10.34
C GLU A 65 -3.28 -13.73 9.54
N LYS A 66 -3.93 -13.28 8.47
CA LYS A 66 -4.72 -14.13 7.56
C LYS A 66 -3.89 -14.80 6.46
N GLY A 67 -2.57 -14.62 6.45
CA GLY A 67 -1.67 -15.17 5.41
C GLY A 67 -1.95 -14.61 4.01
N LYS A 68 -2.47 -13.37 3.92
CA LYS A 68 -2.71 -12.68 2.64
C LYS A 68 -1.53 -11.84 2.19
N VAL A 69 -0.60 -11.58 3.10
CA VAL A 69 0.66 -10.91 2.84
C VAL A 69 1.75 -11.69 3.56
N ASP A 70 2.83 -11.97 2.85
CA ASP A 70 4.00 -12.70 3.32
C ASP A 70 5.03 -11.77 3.98
#